data_AF-A0A519JLC1-F1
#
_entry.id   AF-A0A519JLC1-F1
#
_cell.length_a   1.000
_cell.length_b   1.000
_cell.length_c   1.000
_cell.angle_alpha   90.00
_cell.angle_beta   90.00
_cell.angle_gamma   90.00
#
_symmetry.space_group_name_H-M   'P 1'
#
loop_
_entity.id
_entity.type
_entity.pdbx_description
1 polymer ?
#
loop_
_entity_poly.entity_id
_entity_poly.type
_entity_poly.pdbx_seq_one_letter_code
_entity_poly.pdbx_strand_id
1 'polypeptide(L)'
;TLTHSFTKNIAQITTQADIIITALGVPNYLKAEMIKDDAVVIDVGITRVEDKNSEKGYIITGDVDFENVSKKASYITPVPGGVGPMTIAMLLKNTLLAREQKRLKH
;
A
#
# COMPACT_ATOMS: atom_id res chain seq x y z
N THR A 1 -9.77 11.83 -0.39
CA THR A 1 -10.78 11.44 0.61
C THR A 1 -10.17 10.48 1.60
N LEU A 2 -10.42 10.64 2.90
CA LEU A 2 -10.01 9.68 3.93
C LEU A 2 -11.16 8.72 4.23
N THR A 3 -10.88 7.42 4.27
CA THR A 3 -11.84 6.37 4.61
C THR A 3 -11.32 5.54 5.78
N HIS A 4 -12.22 4.91 6.53
CA HIS A 4 -11.91 4.06 7.67
C HIS A 4 -13.02 3.01 7.88
N SER A 5 -12.89 2.17 8.91
CA SER A 5 -13.80 1.06 9.20
C SER A 5 -15.29 1.44 9.35
N PHE A 6 -15.61 2.69 9.71
CA PHE A 6 -17.00 3.17 9.82
C PHE A 6 -17.48 3.94 8.58
N THR A 7 -16.62 4.11 7.58
CA THR A 7 -17.02 4.72 6.32
C THR A 7 -17.99 3.80 5.59
N LYS A 8 -19.19 4.32 5.32
CA LYS A 8 -20.17 3.62 4.48
C LYS A 8 -19.77 3.76 3.01
N ASN A 9 -20.06 2.73 2.21
CA ASN A 9 -19.86 2.75 0.75
C ASN A 9 -18.40 2.99 0.31
N ILE A 10 -17.42 2.40 0.98
CA ILE A 10 -15.99 2.52 0.63
C ILE A 10 -15.75 2.23 -0.86
N ALA A 11 -16.35 1.16 -1.40
CA ALA A 11 -16.23 0.81 -2.82
C ALA A 11 -16.67 1.94 -3.77
N GLN A 12 -17.73 2.67 -3.42
CA GLN A 12 -18.21 3.81 -4.23
C GLN A 12 -17.23 4.99 -4.16
N ILE A 13 -16.57 5.19 -3.03
CA ILE A 13 -15.58 6.26 -2.86
C ILE A 13 -14.30 5.93 -3.62
N THR A 14 -13.81 4.70 -3.49
CA THR A 14 -12.56 4.25 -4.13
C THR A 14 -12.68 4.18 -5.65
N THR A 15 -13.86 3.83 -6.18
CA THR A 15 -14.12 3.86 -7.63
C THR A 15 -14.10 5.26 -8.25
N GLN A 16 -14.10 6.33 -7.46
CA GLN A 16 -13.97 7.70 -7.97
C GLN A 16 -12.53 8.22 -7.90
N ALA A 17 -11.63 7.52 -7.21
CA ALA A 17 -10.29 8.02 -6.91
C ALA A 17 -9.28 7.75 -8.03
N ASP A 18 -8.51 8.77 -8.43
CA ASP A 18 -7.33 8.64 -9.29
C ASP A 18 -6.18 7.87 -8.62
N ILE A 19 -6.03 8.07 -7.31
CA ILE A 19 -4.97 7.47 -6.51
C ILE A 19 -5.61 6.86 -5.26
N ILE A 20 -5.28 5.60 -4.99
CA ILE A 20 -5.75 4.86 -3.83
C ILE A 20 -4.53 4.42 -3.02
N ILE A 21 -4.56 4.70 -1.71
CA ILE A 21 -3.53 4.27 -0.76
C ILE A 21 -4.22 3.40 0.29
N THR A 22 -3.87 2.12 0.36
CA THR A 22 -4.45 1.16 1.33
C THR A 22 -3.53 0.96 2.52
N ALA A 23 -4.12 0.87 3.72
CA ALA A 23 -3.43 0.58 4.98
C ALA A 23 -4.43 -0.02 5.99
N LEU A 24 -5.11 -1.09 5.58
CA LEU A 24 -6.23 -1.72 6.27
C LEU A 24 -5.78 -2.88 7.17
N GLY A 25 -4.69 -3.57 6.80
CA GLY A 25 -4.26 -4.80 7.47
C GLY A 25 -5.17 -5.99 7.19
N VAL A 26 -5.92 -5.97 6.08
CA VAL A 26 -6.88 -7.01 5.69
C VAL A 26 -6.48 -7.53 4.31
N PRO A 27 -5.94 -8.77 4.21
CA PRO A 27 -5.46 -9.31 2.94
C PRO A 27 -6.51 -9.27 1.85
N ASN A 28 -6.10 -8.80 0.66
CA ASN A 28 -6.93 -8.83 -0.55
C ASN A 28 -8.30 -8.12 -0.44
N TYR A 29 -8.43 -7.13 0.45
CA TYR A 29 -9.65 -6.34 0.64
C TYR A 29 -10.00 -5.49 -0.59
N LEU A 30 -9.05 -4.74 -1.15
CA LEU A 30 -9.31 -3.89 -2.32
C LEU A 30 -9.40 -4.76 -3.57
N LYS A 31 -10.59 -4.85 -4.16
CA LYS A 31 -10.89 -5.63 -5.36
C LYS A 31 -10.90 -4.78 -6.64
N ALA A 32 -10.86 -5.43 -7.81
CA ALA A 32 -10.82 -4.76 -9.11
C ALA A 32 -12.08 -3.91 -9.39
N GLU A 33 -13.25 -4.35 -8.92
CA GLU A 33 -14.50 -3.60 -8.99
C GLU A 33 -14.53 -2.36 -8.09
N MET A 34 -13.59 -2.27 -7.13
CA MET A 34 -13.50 -1.14 -6.19
C MET A 34 -12.60 -0.01 -6.69
N ILE A 35 -11.95 -0.16 -7.84
CA ILE A 35 -11.11 0.89 -8.44
C ILE A 35 -11.69 1.33 -9.78
N LYS A 36 -11.36 2.53 -10.23
CA LYS A 36 -11.58 2.92 -11.64
C LYS A 36 -10.45 2.44 -12.53
N ASP A 37 -10.70 2.45 -13.84
CA ASP A 37 -9.67 2.21 -14.84
C ASP A 37 -8.55 3.24 -14.71
N ASP A 38 -7.32 2.79 -14.92
CA ASP A 38 -6.09 3.58 -14.88
C ASP A 38 -5.76 4.22 -13.53
N ALA A 39 -6.43 3.83 -12.44
CA ALA A 39 -6.10 4.30 -11.11
C ALA A 39 -4.67 3.88 -10.69
N VAL A 40 -4.00 4.73 -9.90
CA VAL A 40 -2.73 4.39 -9.24
C VAL A 40 -3.02 3.80 -7.86
N VAL A 41 -2.46 2.63 -7.57
CA VAL A 41 -2.68 1.92 -6.31
C VAL A 41 -1.37 1.77 -5.54
N ILE A 42 -1.36 2.28 -4.31
CA ILE A 42 -0.26 2.15 -3.36
C ILE A 42 -0.73 1.29 -2.19
N ASP A 43 -0.19 0.08 -2.12
CA ASP A 43 -0.48 -0.90 -1.08
C ASP A 43 0.56 -0.82 0.05
N VAL A 44 0.14 -0.26 1.19
CA VAL A 44 0.94 -0.19 2.41
C VAL A 44 0.67 -1.41 3.31
N GLY A 45 -0.30 -2.26 2.96
CA GLY A 45 -0.69 -3.43 3.71
C GLY A 45 0.47 -4.41 3.89
N ILE A 46 0.65 -4.90 5.12
CA ILE A 46 1.60 -5.96 5.43
C ILE A 46 0.90 -6.93 6.37
N THR A 47 0.44 -8.04 5.82
CA THR A 47 -0.20 -9.10 6.57
C THR A 47 0.50 -10.42 6.31
N ARG A 48 0.75 -11.18 7.39
CA ARG A 48 1.27 -12.55 7.28
C ARG A 48 0.09 -13.49 7.11
N VAL A 49 0.10 -14.24 6.01
CA VAL A 49 -0.91 -15.27 5.71
C VAL A 49 -0.21 -16.62 5.77
N GLU A 50 -0.78 -17.57 6.52
CA GLU A 50 -0.23 -18.92 6.62
C GLU A 50 -0.11 -19.57 5.23
N ASP A 51 1.06 -20.16 4.98
CA ASP A 51 1.33 -20.90 3.76
C ASP A 51 2.27 -22.07 4.08
N LYS A 52 1.72 -23.29 4.01
CA LYS A 52 2.45 -24.53 4.29
C LYS A 52 3.52 -24.84 3.25
N ASN A 53 3.46 -24.22 2.08
CA ASN A 53 4.43 -24.41 1.00
C ASN A 53 5.59 -23.40 1.07
N SER A 54 5.46 -22.35 1.89
CA SER A 54 6.52 -21.37 2.12
C SER A 54 7.51 -21.89 3.17
N GLU A 55 8.82 -21.70 2.93
CA GLU A 55 9.88 -22.06 3.90
C GLU A 55 9.66 -21.43 5.29
N LYS A 56 9.00 -20.26 5.34
CA LYS A 56 8.74 -19.53 6.59
C LYS A 56 7.43 -19.93 7.26
N GLY A 57 6.62 -20.80 6.63
CA GLY A 57 5.26 -21.14 7.07
C GLY A 57 4.21 -20.04 6.82
N TYR A 58 4.61 -18.95 6.17
CA TYR A 58 3.73 -17.84 5.79
C TYR A 58 4.27 -17.10 4.57
N ILE A 59 3.37 -16.38 3.91
CA ILE A 59 3.70 -15.36 2.91
C ILE A 59 3.28 -13.98 3.42
N ILE A 60 3.92 -12.95 2.89
CA ILE A 60 3.55 -11.55 3.17
C ILE A 60 2.65 -11.09 2.03
N THR A 61 1.45 -10.66 2.36
CA THR A 61 0.44 -10.17 1.41
C THR A 61 -0.03 -8.78 1.83
N GLY A 62 -0.40 -7.97 0.83
CA GLY A 62 -0.93 -6.62 1.03
C GLY A 62 -2.45 -6.59 1.16
N ASP A 63 -3.01 -5.39 1.23
CA ASP A 63 -4.46 -5.19 1.33
C ASP A 63 -5.16 -5.34 -0.03
N VAL A 64 -4.40 -5.39 -1.13
CA VAL A 64 -4.92 -5.36 -2.49
C VAL A 64 -4.88 -6.74 -3.12
N ASP A 65 -5.96 -7.11 -3.83
CA ASP A 65 -5.98 -8.26 -4.73
C ASP A 65 -5.11 -7.97 -5.97
N PHE A 66 -3.80 -8.13 -5.82
CA PHE A 66 -2.81 -7.67 -6.79
C PHE A 66 -3.04 -8.26 -8.18
N GLU A 67 -3.39 -9.55 -8.29
CA GLU A 67 -3.57 -10.22 -9.57
C GLU A 67 -4.69 -9.58 -10.41
N ASN A 68 -5.82 -9.27 -9.80
CA ASN A 68 -6.96 -8.71 -10.51
C ASN A 68 -6.86 -7.19 -10.65
N VAL A 69 -6.36 -6.50 -9.63
CA VAL A 69 -6.25 -5.03 -9.63
C VAL A 69 -5.14 -4.56 -10.58
N SER A 70 -4.04 -5.31 -10.71
CA SER A 70 -2.94 -4.96 -11.65
C SER A 70 -3.36 -4.92 -13.12
N LYS A 71 -4.43 -5.64 -13.49
CA LYS A 71 -4.98 -5.64 -14.85
C LYS A 71 -5.73 -4.34 -15.20
N LYS A 72 -6.12 -3.56 -14.18
CA LYS A 72 -6.97 -2.36 -14.31
C LYS A 72 -6.25 -1.07 -13.88
N ALA A 73 -5.35 -1.18 -12.91
CA ALA A 73 -4.54 -0.06 -12.43
C ALA A 73 -3.47 0.34 -13.46
N SER A 74 -3.18 1.63 -13.58
CA SER A 74 -2.06 2.12 -14.40
C SER A 74 -0.71 1.84 -13.74
N TYR A 75 -0.67 1.94 -12.40
CA TYR A 75 0.47 1.58 -11.57
C TYR A 75 -0.02 0.95 -10.28
N ILE A 76 0.69 -0.08 -9.81
CA ILE A 76 0.38 -0.78 -8.56
C ILE A 76 1.67 -1.20 -7.86
N THR A 77 1.75 -1.03 -6.55
CA THR A 77 2.89 -1.51 -5.76
C THR A 77 2.72 -2.98 -5.37
N PRO A 78 3.72 -3.86 -5.60
CA PRO A 78 3.65 -5.24 -5.15
C PRO A 78 3.87 -5.36 -3.64
N VAL A 79 3.30 -6.41 -3.04
CA VAL A 79 3.59 -6.79 -1.65
C VAL A 79 3.99 -8.27 -1.64
N PRO A 80 5.23 -8.62 -1.20
CA PRO A 80 6.29 -7.72 -0.77
C PRO A 80 6.98 -6.97 -1.93
N GLY A 81 7.83 -5.98 -1.60
CA GLY A 81 8.73 -5.33 -2.57
C GLY A 81 8.34 -3.90 -2.98
N GLY A 82 7.14 -3.43 -2.65
CA GLY A 82 6.67 -2.08 -2.93
C GLY A 82 7.03 -1.06 -1.84
N VAL A 83 6.11 -0.81 -0.91
CA VAL A 83 6.26 0.25 0.10
C VAL A 83 7.30 -0.07 1.17
N GLY A 84 7.46 -1.36 1.54
CA GLY A 84 8.36 -1.79 2.62
C GLY A 84 9.82 -1.31 2.47
N PRO A 85 10.50 -1.54 1.33
CA PRO A 85 11.85 -1.02 1.09
C PRO A 85 11.97 0.51 1.21
N MET A 86 10.92 1.25 0.86
CA MET A 86 10.91 2.71 0.94
C MET A 86 10.91 3.21 2.39
N THR A 87 10.38 2.45 3.35
CA THR A 87 10.36 2.85 4.78
C THR A 87 11.77 3.08 5.32
N ILE A 88 12.72 2.18 5.02
CA ILE A 88 14.12 2.31 5.47
C ILE A 88 14.79 3.49 4.76
N ALA A 89 14.61 3.60 3.44
CA ALA A 89 15.17 4.71 2.66
C ALA A 89 14.68 6.07 3.17
N MET A 90 13.38 6.18 3.50
CA MET A 90 12.80 7.42 4.00
C MET A 90 13.25 7.77 5.42
N LEU A 91 13.48 6.77 6.29
CA LEU A 91 14.10 7.01 7.59
C LEU A 91 15.48 7.66 7.42
N LEU A 92 16.35 7.06 6.60
CA LEU A 92 17.70 7.58 6.37
C LEU A 92 17.70 8.96 5.72
N LYS A 93 16.81 9.19 4.75
CA LYS A 93 16.61 10.51 4.13
C LYS A 93 16.21 11.54 5.17
N ASN A 94 15.26 11.22 6.05
CA ASN A 94 14.81 12.14 7.10
C ASN A 94 15.93 12.42 8.11
N THR A 95 16.75 11.42 8.45
CA THR A 95 17.95 11.61 9.29
C THR A 95 18.95 12.58 8.65
N LEU A 96 19.22 12.42 7.35
CA LEU A 96 20.11 13.32 6.61
C LEU A 96 19.57 14.76 6.56
N LEU A 97 18.29 14.92 6.24
CA LEU A 97 17.63 16.23 6.23
C LEU A 97 17.68 16.91 7.60
N ALA A 98 17.44 16.16 8.68
CA ALA A 98 17.53 16.69 10.05
C ALA A 98 18.94 17.17 10.38
N ARG A 99 19.98 16.43 9.95
CA ARG A 99 21.37 16.88 10.08
C ARG A 99 21.55 18.19 9.31
N GLU A 100 21.20 18.22 8.02
CA GLU A 100 21.44 19.39 7.16
C GLU A 100 20.76 20.66 7.71
N GLN A 101 19.53 20.53 8.19
CA GLN A 101 18.81 21.63 8.84
C GLN A 101 19.50 22.11 10.13
N LYS A 102 20.03 21.19 10.95
CA LYS A 102 20.80 21.56 12.15
C LYS A 102 22.08 22.31 11.77
N ARG A 103 22.77 21.89 10.70
CA ARG A 103 23.98 22.58 10.22
C ARG A 103 23.69 24.02 9.79
N LEU A 104 22.58 24.28 9.11
CA LEU A 104 22.24 25.61 8.59
C LEU A 104 21.79 26.62 9.67
N LYS A 105 21.51 26.16 10.89
CA LYS A 105 21.10 27.00 12.02
C LYS A 105 22.29 27.49 12.87
N HIS A 106 23.50 27.05 12.55
CA HIS A 106 24.76 27.46 13.17
C HIS A 106 25.67 28.07 12.11
#